data_AF-A0AAE3GT26-F1
#
_entry.id   AF-A0AAE3GT26-F1
#
_cell.length_a   1.000
_cell.length_b   1.000
_cell.length_c   1.000
_cell.angle_alpha   90.00
_cell.angle_beta   90.00
_cell.angle_gamma   90.00
#
_symmetry.space_group_name_H-M   'P 1'
#
loop_
_entity.id
_entity.type
_entity.pdbx_description
1 polymer ?
#
loop_
_entity_poly.entity_id
_entity_poly.type
_entity_poly.pdbx_seq_one_letter_code
_entity_poly.pdbx_strand_id
1 'polypeptide(L)'
;MDETTNAPPCAYPSTTPCADKITFPNSFSPQTFNFMGMDFTLQLLGFGDTPNGPFVSDFISQEGGTNSTMLFGKITKNPRTVVPEPATLSGLGLLGIYFIARRRTKKG
;
A
#
# COMPACT_ATOMS: atom_id res chain seq x y z
N MET A 1 2.68 18.20 -11.08
CA MET A 1 3.49 19.39 -10.85
C MET A 1 2.71 20.57 -11.41
N ASP A 2 2.72 21.68 -10.68
CA ASP A 2 2.07 22.93 -11.02
C ASP A 2 3.14 24.02 -11.08
N GLU A 3 3.48 24.42 -12.30
CA GLU A 3 4.46 25.45 -12.63
C GLU A 3 3.77 26.81 -12.67
N THR A 4 4.40 27.84 -12.12
CA THR A 4 3.86 29.21 -12.16
C THR A 4 4.52 30.07 -13.24
N THR A 5 4.06 31.32 -13.39
CA THR A 5 4.57 32.25 -14.42
C THR A 5 5.73 33.11 -13.92
N ASN A 6 6.18 32.89 -12.69
CA ASN A 6 7.24 33.64 -12.03
C ASN A 6 6.94 35.14 -11.94
N ALA A 7 5.65 35.48 -11.86
CA ALA A 7 5.13 36.85 -11.84
C ALA A 7 3.98 36.99 -10.81
N PRO A 8 3.99 38.04 -9.95
CA PRO A 8 2.93 38.26 -8.97
C PRO A 8 1.55 38.56 -9.59
N PRO A 9 0.44 38.27 -8.89
CA PRO A 9 0.37 37.70 -7.54
C PRO A 9 0.65 36.19 -7.52
N CYS A 10 1.36 35.73 -6.49
CA CYS A 10 1.78 34.33 -6.40
C CYS A 10 0.72 33.44 -5.75
N ALA A 11 0.52 32.26 -6.33
CA ALA A 11 -0.41 31.25 -5.82
C ALA A 11 0.10 30.54 -4.56
N TYR A 12 1.42 30.52 -4.37
CA TYR A 12 2.11 29.80 -3.30
C TYR A 12 3.00 30.74 -2.49
N PRO A 13 3.36 30.38 -1.24
CA PRO A 13 4.36 31.12 -0.47
C PRO A 13 5.69 31.17 -1.23
N SER A 14 6.22 32.36 -1.47
CA SER A 14 7.43 32.53 -2.29
C SER A 14 8.33 33.65 -1.78
N THR A 15 9.64 33.45 -1.87
CA THR A 15 10.68 34.44 -1.54
C THR A 15 11.28 35.07 -2.80
N THR A 16 11.32 34.31 -3.90
CA THR A 16 11.51 34.79 -5.27
C THR A 16 10.15 34.79 -5.99
N PRO A 17 9.96 35.59 -7.06
CA PRO A 17 8.64 35.68 -7.69
C PRO A 17 8.10 34.32 -8.15
N CYS A 18 7.08 33.87 -7.42
CA CYS A 18 6.20 32.72 -7.59
C CYS A 18 6.89 31.36 -7.71
N ALA A 19 6.88 30.63 -6.60
CA ALA A 19 7.34 29.26 -6.49
C ALA A 19 6.39 28.28 -7.17
N ASP A 20 6.92 27.14 -7.57
CA ASP A 20 6.13 26.03 -8.12
C ASP A 20 5.71 25.06 -7.02
N LYS A 21 4.71 24.24 -7.32
CA LYS A 21 4.26 23.17 -6.42
C LYS A 21 4.38 21.80 -7.08
N ILE A 22 5.12 20.93 -6.42
CA ILE A 22 5.21 19.52 -6.76
C ILE A 22 4.32 18.76 -5.79
N THR A 23 3.23 18.19 -6.31
CA THR A 23 2.32 17.34 -5.53
C THR A 23 2.52 15.90 -5.93
N PHE A 24 2.65 15.00 -4.95
CA PHE A 24 2.37 13.59 -5.18
C PHE A 24 0.87 13.39 -5.01
N PRO A 25 0.13 13.02 -6.06
CA PRO A 25 -1.28 12.74 -5.90
C PRO A 25 -1.46 11.59 -4.91
N ASN A 26 -2.46 11.72 -4.05
CA ASN A 26 -2.92 10.68 -3.12
C ASN A 26 -3.32 9.37 -3.84
N SER A 27 -3.30 9.37 -5.17
CA SER A 27 -3.72 8.30 -6.08
C SER A 27 -2.64 7.26 -6.39
N PHE A 28 -1.43 7.36 -5.84
CA PHE A 28 -0.50 6.23 -5.91
C PHE A 28 -1.01 5.12 -4.99
N SER A 29 -1.85 4.25 -5.56
CA SER A 29 -2.36 3.08 -4.85
C SER A 29 -1.19 2.28 -4.30
N PRO A 30 -1.27 1.82 -3.03
CA PRO A 30 -0.28 0.94 -2.47
C PRO A 30 0.00 -0.23 -3.41
N GLN A 31 1.27 -0.54 -3.62
CA GLN A 31 1.69 -1.61 -4.52
C GLN A 31 1.99 -2.86 -3.70
N THR A 32 1.29 -3.95 -3.99
CA THR A 32 1.56 -5.24 -3.36
C THR A 32 2.50 -6.07 -4.23
N PHE A 33 3.53 -6.65 -3.62
CA PHE A 33 4.48 -7.54 -4.28
C PHE A 33 4.80 -8.73 -3.39
N ASN A 34 5.11 -9.86 -4.01
CA ASN A 34 5.54 -11.06 -3.29
C ASN A 34 7.08 -11.10 -3.21
N PHE A 35 7.60 -11.35 -2.02
CA PHE A 35 9.02 -11.60 -1.81
C PHE A 35 9.18 -12.80 -0.88
N MET A 36 9.84 -13.86 -1.37
CA MET A 36 10.05 -15.11 -0.63
C MET A 36 8.76 -15.73 -0.07
N GLY A 37 7.65 -15.71 -0.84
CA GLY A 37 6.38 -16.30 -0.42
C GLY A 37 5.67 -15.51 0.69
N MET A 38 6.01 -14.24 0.85
CA MET A 38 5.30 -13.29 1.72
C MET A 38 4.89 -12.08 0.89
N ASP A 39 3.64 -11.66 1.05
CA ASP A 39 3.15 -10.44 0.41
C ASP A 39 3.55 -9.23 1.25
N PHE A 40 4.07 -8.22 0.57
CA PHE A 40 4.43 -6.93 1.12
C PHE A 40 3.69 -5.84 0.38
N THR A 41 3.40 -4.75 1.07
CA THR A 41 2.79 -3.55 0.50
C THR A 41 3.74 -2.38 0.64
N LEU A 42 4.06 -1.73 -0.48
CA LEU A 42 4.75 -0.44 -0.53
C LEU A 42 3.72 0.68 -0.57
N GLN A 43 3.84 1.63 0.35
CA GLN A 43 3.04 2.86 0.41
C GLN A 43 3.97 4.07 0.37
N LEU A 44 3.72 5.03 -0.53
CA LEU A 44 4.35 6.35 -0.46
C LEU A 44 3.70 7.16 0.66
N LEU A 45 4.52 7.77 1.52
CA LEU A 45 4.09 8.56 2.67
C LEU A 45 4.03 10.05 2.35
N GLY A 46 4.97 10.55 1.56
CA GLY A 46 5.08 11.97 1.19
C GLY A 46 6.50 12.50 1.34
N PHE A 47 6.63 13.81 1.16
CA PHE A 47 7.88 14.53 1.35
C PHE A 47 8.17 14.76 2.84
N GLY A 48 9.45 14.78 3.21
CA GLY A 48 9.88 15.12 4.56
C GLY A 48 11.39 15.18 4.70
N ASP A 49 11.86 15.45 5.91
CA ASP A 49 13.30 15.56 6.22
C ASP A 49 13.86 14.32 6.93
N THR A 50 12.99 13.55 7.59
CA THR A 50 13.41 12.38 8.37
C THR A 50 12.44 11.19 8.21
N PRO A 51 12.92 9.94 8.36
CA PRO A 51 12.08 8.75 8.18
C PRO A 51 10.91 8.59 9.16
N ASN A 52 10.93 9.28 10.30
CA ASN A 52 9.90 9.21 11.35
C ASN A 52 9.23 10.57 11.59
N GLY A 53 9.47 11.55 10.73
CA GLY A 53 8.93 12.90 10.85
C GLY A 53 7.50 13.02 10.29
N PRO A 54 6.91 14.21 10.37
CA PRO A 54 5.70 14.51 9.61
C PRO A 54 6.00 14.47 8.10
N PHE A 55 5.06 13.93 7.33
CA PHE A 55 5.13 13.93 5.87
C PHE A 55 4.09 14.88 5.28
N VAL A 56 4.44 15.55 4.19
CA VAL A 56 3.54 16.42 3.44
C VAL A 56 3.35 15.90 2.02
N SER A 57 2.19 16.14 1.42
CA SER A 57 1.89 15.72 0.05
C SER A 57 2.48 16.65 -1.02
N ASP A 58 2.83 17.86 -0.61
CA ASP A 58 3.24 18.95 -1.48
C ASP A 58 4.63 19.44 -1.11
N PHE A 59 5.42 19.75 -2.13
CA PHE A 59 6.72 20.38 -2.04
C PHE A 59 6.72 21.67 -2.84
N ILE A 60 7.10 22.78 -2.18
CA ILE A 60 7.18 24.10 -2.81
C ILE A 60 8.62 24.34 -3.27
N SER A 61 8.81 24.56 -4.57
CA SER A 61 10.11 24.81 -5.19
C SER A 61 10.25 26.31 -5.47
N GLN A 62 11.18 26.98 -4.79
CA GLN A 62 11.46 28.40 -5.02
C GLN A 62 12.15 28.63 -6.35
N GLU A 63 11.85 29.77 -6.97
CA GLU A 63 12.40 30.16 -8.26
C GLU A 63 13.88 30.57 -8.20
N GLY A 64 14.59 30.35 -9.30
CA GLY A 64 15.98 30.77 -9.49
C GLY A 64 17.02 29.99 -8.66
N GLY A 65 16.68 28.79 -8.17
CA GLY A 65 17.58 27.98 -7.37
C GLY A 65 17.29 26.48 -7.43
N THR A 66 18.12 25.69 -6.73
CA THR A 66 17.92 24.25 -6.57
C THR A 66 17.18 23.99 -5.27
N ASN A 67 16.02 23.35 -5.37
CA ASN A 67 15.21 22.93 -4.23
C ASN A 67 15.29 21.41 -4.11
N SER A 68 15.51 20.89 -2.90
CA SER A 68 15.63 19.45 -2.64
C SER A 68 14.82 19.03 -1.43
N THR A 69 14.20 17.84 -1.51
CA THR A 69 13.51 17.18 -0.40
C THR A 69 13.65 15.66 -0.55
N MET A 70 13.33 14.89 0.49
CA MET A 70 13.27 13.44 0.42
C MET A 70 11.82 12.98 0.26
N LEU A 71 11.60 11.96 -0.58
CA LEU A 71 10.32 11.26 -0.69
C LEU A 71 10.41 9.96 0.12
N PHE A 72 9.50 9.78 1.07
CA PHE A 72 9.48 8.62 1.94
C PHE A 72 8.40 7.62 1.55
N GLY A 73 8.72 6.33 1.75
CA GLY A 73 7.78 5.23 1.60
C GLY A 73 7.94 4.20 2.73
N LYS A 74 6.90 3.41 2.95
CA LYS A 74 6.84 2.35 3.96
C LYS A 74 6.54 1.01 3.31
N ILE A 75 7.31 -0.01 3.68
CA ILE A 75 7.03 -1.39 3.33
C ILE A 75 6.42 -2.08 4.55
N THR A 76 5.22 -2.64 4.39
CA THR A 76 4.54 -3.43 5.43
C THR A 76 4.34 -4.86 4.96
N LYS A 77 4.52 -5.82 5.86
CA LYS A 77 4.20 -7.22 5.59
C LYS A 77 2.69 -7.42 5.70
N ASN A 78 2.08 -8.02 4.69
CA ASN A 78 0.67 -8.35 4.73
C ASN A 78 0.44 -9.59 5.61
N PRO A 79 -0.63 -9.62 6.41
CA PRO A 79 -0.99 -10.81 7.17
C PRO A 79 -1.30 -11.96 6.20
N ARG A 80 -0.77 -13.16 6.47
CA ARG A 80 -1.13 -14.35 5.70
C ARG A 80 -2.59 -14.67 5.99
N THR A 81 -3.44 -14.64 4.97
CA THR A 81 -4.78 -15.20 5.06
C THR A 81 -4.63 -16.72 5.08
N VAL A 82 -4.80 -17.35 6.24
CA VAL A 82 -4.96 -18.80 6.30
C VAL A 82 -6.34 -19.09 5.72
N VAL A 83 -6.38 -19.56 4.47
CA VAL A 83 -7.63 -20.05 3.88
C VAL A 83 -7.99 -21.32 4.66
N PRO A 84 -9.14 -21.38 5.35
CA PRO A 84 -9.56 -22.60 6.04
C PRO A 84 -9.63 -23.73 5.01
N GLU A 85 -9.03 -24.88 5.30
CA GLU A 85 -9.21 -26.04 4.45
C GLU A 85 -10.73 -26.32 4.30
N PRO A 86 -11.21 -26.62 3.09
CA PRO A 86 -12.62 -26.92 2.89
C PRO A 86 -13.03 -28.08 3.81
N ALA A 87 -13.90 -27.81 4.79
CA ALA A 87 -14.45 -28.84 5.68
C ALA A 87 -15.20 -29.95 4.92
N THR A 88 -15.45 -29.76 3.61
CA THR A 88 -15.98 -30.76 2.70
C THR A 88 -15.13 -32.02 2.63
N LEU A 89 -13.80 -31.93 2.72
CA LEU A 89 -12.94 -33.11 2.65
C LEU A 89 -13.17 -34.03 3.87
N SER A 90 -13.25 -33.44 5.06
CA SER A 90 -13.59 -34.14 6.30
C SER A 90 -15.04 -34.65 6.30
N GLY A 91 -15.99 -33.85 5.81
CA GLY A 91 -17.41 -34.22 5.74
C GLY A 91 -17.67 -35.41 4.82
N LEU A 92 -17.07 -35.43 3.63
CA LEU A 92 -17.19 -36.55 2.68
C LEU A 92 -16.54 -37.83 3.21
N GLY A 93 -15.39 -37.72 3.89
CA GLY A 93 -14.74 -38.85 4.54
C GLY A 93 -15.60 -39.51 5.61
N LEU A 94 -16.19 -38.71 6.50
CA LEU A 94 -17.08 -39.20 7.57
C LEU A 94 -18.37 -39.84 7.01
N LEU A 95 -18.97 -39.24 5.99
CA LEU A 95 -20.12 -39.81 5.27
C LEU A 95 -19.78 -41.16 4.64
N GLY A 96 -18.63 -41.27 3.98
CA GLY A 96 -18.15 -42.52 3.39
C GLY A 96 -17.97 -43.63 4.43
N ILE A 97 -17.30 -43.32 5.55
CA ILE A 97 -17.10 -44.25 6.68
C ILE A 97 -18.46 -44.69 7.26
N TYR A 98 -19.40 -43.75 7.44
CA TYR A 98 -20.74 -44.04 7.95
C TYR A 98 -21.49 -45.04 7.07
N PHE A 99 -21.49 -44.86 5.75
CA PHE A 99 -22.15 -45.79 4.82
C PHE A 99 -21.49 -47.17 4.79
N ILE A 100 -20.16 -47.24 4.91
CA ILE A 100 -19.42 -48.52 5.00
C ILE A 100 -19.78 -49.25 6.30
N ALA A 101 -19.77 -48.56 7.44
CA ALA A 101 -20.12 -49.13 8.74
C ALA A 101 -21.57 -49.66 8.76
N ARG A 102 -22.52 -48.89 8.21
CA ARG A 102 -23.95 -49.25 8.13
C ARG A 102 -24.21 -50.48 7.24
N ARG A 103 -23.35 -50.75 6.25
CA ARG A 103 -23.46 -51.97 5.41
C ARG A 103 -22.96 -53.22 6.13
N ARG A 104 -22.02 -53.09 7.07
CA ARG A 104 -21.48 -54.22 7.85
C ARG A 104 -22.45 -54.71 8.92
N THR A 105 -23.20 -53.80 9.55
CA THR A 105 -24.18 -54.15 10.60
C THR A 105 -25.45 -54.84 10.07
N LYS A 106 -25.72 -54.79 8.77
CA LYS A 106 -26.86 -55.51 8.14
C LYS A 106 -26.53 -56.94 7.66
N LYS A 107 -25.27 -57.38 7.76
CA LYS A 107 -24.80 -58.67 7.23
C LYS A 107 -24.43 -59.71 8.32
N GLY A 108 -24.70 -59.42 9.59
CA GLY A 108 -24.61 -60.37 10.71
C GLY A 108 -25.96 -60.49 11.39
#